data_AF-A0A8K0DIZ1-F1
#
_entry.id   AF-A0A8K0DIZ1-F1
#
_cell.length_a   1.000
_cell.length_b   1.000
_cell.length_c   1.000
_cell.angle_alpha   90.00
_cell.angle_beta   90.00
_cell.angle_gamma   90.00
#
_symmetry.space_group_name_H-M   'P 1'
#
loop_
_entity.id
_entity.type
_entity.pdbx_description
1 polymer ?
#
loop_
_entity_poly.entity_id
_entity_poly.type
_entity_poly.pdbx_seq_one_letter_code
_entity_poly.pdbx_strand_id
1 'polypeptide(L)'
;MYRVVAVTLLIAYSAYPILDNKPLPSPFPFDLGKYTTLMYCFQVIGGSFSTVNNICFDITCASLMGLAAAQLDILAEKIICIEEDEVPDDAAVKHQAILGQVGERINEKLRDCVKHHIAIIE
;
A
#
# COMPACT_ATOMS: atom_id res chain seq x y z
N MET A 1 3.33 0.37 15.86
CA MET A 1 2.32 -0.31 16.71
C MET A 1 1.71 -1.52 16.02
N TYR A 2 1.19 -1.40 14.80
CA TYR A 2 0.52 -2.51 14.08
C TYR A 2 1.35 -3.81 13.97
N ARG A 3 2.64 -3.72 13.62
CA ARG A 3 3.53 -4.90 13.56
C ARG A 3 3.66 -5.64 14.90
N VAL A 4 3.69 -4.90 16.01
CA VAL A 4 3.78 -5.48 17.35
C VAL A 4 2.48 -6.20 17.69
N VAL A 5 1.33 -5.57 17.42
CA VAL A 5 0.00 -6.17 17.64
C VAL A 5 -0.16 -7.46 16.84
N ALA A 6 0.25 -7.46 15.57
CA ALA A 6 0.18 -8.62 14.69
C ALA A 6 1.05 -9.79 15.19
N VAL A 7 2.27 -9.52 15.66
CA VAL A 7 3.15 -10.53 16.26
C VAL A 7 2.58 -11.05 17.59
N THR A 8 2.05 -10.17 18.44
CA THR A 8 1.40 -10.58 19.69
C THR A 8 0.18 -11.48 19.44
N LEU A 9 -0.63 -11.16 18.42
CA LEU A 9 -1.75 -12.01 18.00
C LEU A 9 -1.31 -13.37 17.50
N LEU A 10 -0.23 -13.44 16.71
CA LEU A 10 0.32 -14.71 16.24
C LEU A 10 0.83 -15.58 17.40
N ILE A 11 1.51 -14.97 18.37
CA ILE A 11 1.97 -15.67 19.58
C ILE A 11 0.76 -16.18 20.37
N ALA A 12 -0.25 -15.33 20.60
CA ALA A 12 -1.48 -15.72 21.29
C ALA A 12 -2.22 -16.85 20.55
N TYR A 13 -2.28 -16.80 19.22
CA TYR A 13 -2.88 -17.85 18.38
C TYR A 13 -2.14 -19.18 18.50
N SER A 14 -0.81 -19.16 18.52
CA SER A 14 0.01 -20.37 18.68
C SER A 14 -0.06 -20.95 20.09
N ALA A 15 -0.22 -20.10 21.12
CA ALA A 15 -0.32 -20.47 22.53
C ALA A 15 -1.73 -20.91 22.95
N TYR A 16 -2.78 -20.41 22.28
CA TYR A 16 -4.17 -20.76 22.53
C TYR A 16 -4.45 -22.27 22.69
N PRO A 17 -4.00 -23.16 21.78
CA PRO A 17 -4.22 -24.60 21.93
C PRO A 17 -3.53 -25.21 23.16
N ILE A 18 -2.41 -24.63 23.60
CA ILE A 18 -1.67 -25.08 24.80
C ILE A 18 -2.45 -24.70 26.06
N LEU A 19 -3.05 -23.51 26.09
CA LEU A 19 -3.83 -23.01 27.22
C LEU A 19 -5.17 -23.73 27.38
N ASP A 20 -5.83 -24.08 26.27
CA ASP A 20 -7.17 -24.66 26.25
C ASP A 20 -7.17 -26.18 26.04
N ASN A 21 -5.99 -26.83 26.12
CA ASN A 21 -5.78 -28.26 25.85
C ASN A 21 -6.41 -28.74 24.53
N LYS A 22 -6.37 -27.90 23.50
CA LYS A 22 -6.90 -28.23 22.16
C LYS A 22 -5.76 -28.72 21.27
N PRO A 23 -6.00 -29.74 20.40
CA PRO A 23 -4.96 -30.29 19.55
C PRO A 23 -4.50 -29.33 18.45
N LEU A 24 -5.35 -28.38 18.05
CA LEU A 24 -5.10 -27.46 16.95
C LEU A 24 -5.58 -26.04 17.29
N PRO A 25 -4.87 -25.00 16.82
CA PRO A 25 -5.34 -23.62 16.88
C PRO A 25 -6.69 -23.39 16.20
N SER A 26 -6.94 -24.07 15.07
CA SER A 26 -8.17 -23.98 14.30
C SER A 26 -8.81 -25.37 14.10
N PRO A 27 -10.15 -25.49 14.22
CA PRO A 27 -10.84 -26.76 14.01
C PRO A 27 -10.63 -27.25 12.58
N PHE A 28 -10.34 -28.55 12.45
CA PHE A 28 -10.16 -29.22 11.17
C PHE A 28 -11.15 -30.39 11.08
N PRO A 29 -11.88 -30.57 9.96
CA PRO A 29 -12.98 -31.52 9.88
C PRO A 29 -12.53 -32.99 9.72
N PHE A 30 -11.23 -33.25 9.58
CA PHE A 30 -10.67 -34.59 9.41
C PHE A 30 -9.92 -35.05 10.66
N ASP A 31 -10.04 -36.34 10.97
CA ASP A 31 -9.29 -36.93 12.08
C ASP A 31 -7.82 -37.10 11.69
N LEU A 32 -6.95 -36.34 12.36
CA LEU A 32 -5.55 -36.19 12.01
C LEU A 32 -4.65 -37.25 12.66
N GLY A 33 -5.10 -37.91 13.74
CA GLY A 33 -4.34 -38.93 14.45
C GLY A 33 -2.85 -38.55 14.65
N LYS A 34 -1.94 -39.27 13.97
CA LYS A 34 -0.48 -39.05 14.02
C LYS A 34 0.00 -37.78 13.31
N TYR A 35 -0.80 -37.19 12.42
CA TYR A 35 -0.47 -35.99 11.65
C TYR A 35 -0.86 -34.68 12.34
N THR A 36 -1.42 -34.75 13.56
CA THR A 36 -1.84 -33.57 14.33
C THR A 36 -0.71 -32.56 14.52
N THR A 37 0.50 -33.01 14.85
CA THR A 37 1.68 -32.14 14.99
C THR A 37 2.08 -31.46 13.68
N LEU A 38 1.98 -32.18 12.56
CA LEU A 38 2.30 -31.62 11.24
C LEU A 38 1.28 -30.55 10.84
N MET A 39 -0.01 -30.81 11.09
CA MET A 39 -1.07 -29.84 10.85
C MET A 39 -0.96 -28.61 11.75
N TYR A 40 -0.56 -28.78 13.02
CA TYR A 40 -0.24 -27.68 13.91
C TYR A 40 0.84 -26.77 13.31
N CYS A 41 1.98 -27.34 12.89
CA CYS A 41 3.05 -26.58 12.24
C CYS A 41 2.56 -25.89 10.97
N PHE A 42 1.74 -26.56 10.16
CA PHE A 42 1.16 -25.98 8.95
C PHE A 42 0.27 -24.77 9.26
N GLN A 43 -0.61 -24.86 10.26
CA GLN A 43 -1.48 -23.74 10.68
C GLN A 43 -0.67 -22.56 11.22
N VAL A 44 0.39 -22.80 12.00
CA VAL A 44 1.27 -21.73 12.52
C VAL A 44 2.05 -21.05 11.40
N ILE A 45 2.62 -21.82 10.47
CA ILE A 45 3.34 -21.28 9.31
C ILE A 45 2.38 -20.50 8.41
N GLY A 46 1.21 -21.06 8.10
CA GLY A 46 0.18 -20.42 7.30
C GLY A 46 -0.30 -19.10 7.92
N GLY A 47 -0.56 -19.09 9.24
CA GLY A 47 -0.90 -17.88 9.98
C GLY A 47 0.22 -16.85 9.94
N SER A 48 1.48 -17.28 10.01
CA SER A 48 2.65 -16.39 9.90
C SER A 48 2.72 -15.73 8.52
N PHE A 49 2.59 -16.49 7.43
CA PHE A 49 2.59 -15.96 6.07
C PHE A 49 1.42 -15.00 5.83
N SER A 50 0.22 -15.35 6.28
CA SER A 50 -0.96 -14.48 6.20
C SER A 50 -0.71 -13.14 6.90
N THR A 51 -0.15 -13.19 8.12
CA THR A 51 0.19 -12.00 8.91
C THR A 51 1.21 -11.11 8.20
N VAL A 52 2.29 -11.71 7.67
CA VAL A 52 3.35 -10.96 6.96
C VAL A 52 2.80 -10.32 5.69
N ASN A 53 2.00 -11.05 4.91
CA ASN A 53 1.39 -10.51 3.69
C ASN A 53 0.48 -9.33 4.00
N ASN A 54 -0.36 -9.44 5.02
CA ASN A 54 -1.25 -8.34 5.44
C ASN A 54 -0.43 -7.09 5.81
N ILE A 55 0.62 -7.26 6.62
CA ILE A 55 1.54 -6.18 6.97
C ILE A 55 2.17 -5.55 5.72
N CYS A 56 2.61 -6.36 4.77
CA CYS A 56 3.19 -5.86 3.52
C CYS A 56 2.18 -5.05 2.70
N PHE A 57 0.93 -5.50 2.59
CA PHE A 57 -0.12 -4.76 1.89
C PHE A 57 -0.40 -3.41 2.55
N ASP A 58 -0.52 -3.37 3.87
CA ASP A 58 -0.76 -2.12 4.60
C ASP A 58 0.39 -1.12 4.42
N ILE A 59 1.63 -1.57 4.52
CA ILE A 59 2.81 -0.73 4.30
C ILE A 59 2.84 -0.22 2.86
N THR A 60 2.55 -1.10 1.90
CA THR A 60 2.56 -0.74 0.48
C THR A 60 1.49 0.32 0.21
N CYS A 61 0.28 0.11 0.71
CA CYS A 61 -0.83 1.06 0.60
C CYS A 61 -0.46 2.43 1.23
N ALA A 62 0.04 2.42 2.46
CA ALA A 62 0.47 3.64 3.15
C ALA A 62 1.60 4.36 2.40
N SER A 63 2.54 3.61 1.82
CA SER A 63 3.65 4.18 1.04
C SER A 63 3.15 4.79 -0.27
N LEU A 64 2.21 4.15 -0.96
CA LEU A 64 1.60 4.68 -2.17
C LEU A 64 0.79 5.94 -1.88
N MET A 65 0.03 5.97 -0.78
CA MET A 65 -0.68 7.18 -0.34
C MET A 65 0.29 8.32 -0.02
N GLY A 66 1.39 8.04 0.68
CA GLY A 66 2.43 9.03 0.97
C GLY A 66 3.10 9.56 -0.30
N LEU A 67 3.39 8.67 -1.27
CA LEU A 67 3.93 9.08 -2.56
C LEU A 67 2.95 9.95 -3.33
N ALA A 68 1.67 9.58 -3.35
CA ALA A 68 0.63 10.37 -4.01
C ALA A 68 0.49 11.76 -3.40
N ALA A 69 0.50 11.87 -2.06
CA ALA A 69 0.50 13.16 -1.37
C ALA A 69 1.70 14.03 -1.77
N ALA A 70 2.92 13.47 -1.77
CA ALA A 70 4.11 14.20 -2.19
C ALA A 70 4.04 14.68 -3.65
N GLN A 71 3.49 13.87 -4.56
CA GLN A 71 3.29 14.29 -5.95
C GLN A 71 2.26 15.42 -6.06
N LEU A 72 1.21 15.40 -5.24
CA LEU A 72 0.22 16.47 -5.19
C LEU A 72 0.81 17.77 -4.62
N ASP A 73 1.66 17.68 -3.60
CA ASP A 73 2.34 18.86 -3.03
C ASP A 73 3.29 19.49 -4.06
N ILE A 74 4.08 18.68 -4.78
CA ILE A 74 4.94 19.16 -5.87
C ILE A 74 4.10 19.81 -6.98
N LEU A 75 2.94 19.24 -7.31
CA LEU A 75 2.05 19.82 -8.30
C LEU A 75 1.49 21.16 -7.82
N ALA A 76 1.09 21.27 -6.56
CA ALA A 76 0.58 22.50 -5.96
C ALA A 76 1.65 23.61 -5.95
N GLU A 77 2.89 23.30 -5.54
CA GLU A 77 4.00 24.24 -5.57
C GLU A 77 4.27 24.75 -6.99
N LYS A 78 4.27 23.85 -7.98
CA LYS A 78 4.44 24.25 -9.39
C LYS A 78 3.33 25.14 -9.91
N ILE A 79 2.08 24.93 -9.48
CA ILE A 79 0.95 25.77 -9.88
C ILE A 79 1.11 27.18 -9.30
N ILE A 80 1.48 27.29 -8.02
CA ILE A 80 1.69 28.59 -7.36
C ILE A 80 2.84 29.36 -8.01
N CYS A 81 3.96 28.72 -8.30
CA CYS A 81 5.08 29.38 -8.99
C CYS A 81 4.72 29.89 -10.39
N ILE A 82 3.80 29.21 -11.11
CA ILE A 82 3.32 29.70 -12.41
C ILE A 82 2.47 30.98 -12.24
N GLU A 83 1.76 31.12 -11.13
CA GLU A 83 0.93 32.30 -10.82
C GLU A 83 1.78 33.52 -10.41
N GLU A 84 2.93 33.30 -9.76
CA GLU A 84 3.85 34.38 -9.34
C GLU A 84 4.77 34.90 -10.46
N ASP A 85 5.02 34.13 -11.52
CA ASP A 85 5.91 34.50 -12.65
C ASP A 85 5.27 35.47 -13.68
N GLU A 86 4.08 36.02 -13.42
CA GLU A 86 3.44 37.04 -14.29
C GLU A 86 4.12 38.43 -14.28
N VAL A 87 5.29 38.59 -13.65
CA VAL A 87 6.12 39.82 -13.75
C VAL A 87 7.26 39.58 -14.76
N PRO A 88 7.22 40.20 -15.97
CA PRO A 88 8.02 39.71 -17.10
C PRO A 88 9.48 40.19 -17.05
N ASP A 89 10.40 39.23 -17.09
CA ASP A 89 11.76 39.39 -17.63
C ASP A 89 11.91 38.46 -18.85
N ASP A 90 12.47 38.98 -19.95
CA ASP A 90 12.38 38.41 -21.31
C ASP A 90 13.02 37.00 -21.44
N ALA A 91 13.87 36.60 -20.49
CA ALA A 91 14.44 35.25 -20.40
C ALA A 91 13.51 34.21 -19.77
N ALA A 92 12.60 34.64 -18.88
CA ALA A 92 11.61 33.78 -18.21
C ALA A 92 10.52 33.32 -19.18
N VAL A 93 10.11 34.17 -20.12
CA VAL A 93 9.08 33.87 -21.14
C VAL A 93 9.40 32.63 -21.97
N LYS A 94 10.69 32.43 -22.30
CA LYS A 94 11.14 31.26 -23.07
C LYS A 94 11.14 29.98 -22.23
N HIS A 95 11.45 30.09 -20.94
CA HIS A 95 11.43 28.97 -20.00
C HIS A 95 9.98 28.58 -19.65
N GLN A 96 9.10 29.57 -19.49
CA GLN A 96 7.67 29.40 -19.23
C GLN A 96 6.92 28.84 -20.43
N ALA A 97 7.28 29.20 -21.67
CA ALA A 97 6.74 28.56 -22.87
C ALA A 97 7.10 27.06 -22.95
N ILE A 98 8.32 26.69 -22.55
CA ILE A 98 8.76 25.28 -22.50
C ILE A 98 8.07 24.53 -21.36
N LEU A 99 7.96 25.15 -20.17
CA LEU A 99 7.24 24.59 -19.02
C LEU A 99 5.74 24.44 -19.28
N GLY A 100 5.11 25.39 -19.97
CA GLY A 100 3.72 25.31 -20.42
C GLY A 100 3.49 24.16 -21.39
N GLN A 101 4.40 23.97 -22.37
CA GLN A 101 4.36 22.83 -23.29
C GLN A 101 4.61 21.48 -22.59
N VAL A 102 5.41 21.46 -21.54
CA VAL A 102 5.64 20.27 -20.71
C VAL A 102 4.41 20.01 -19.83
N GLY A 103 3.79 21.06 -19.29
CA GLY A 103 2.56 21.01 -18.50
C GLY A 103 1.39 20.46 -19.28
N GLU A 104 1.15 20.94 -20.51
CA GLU A 104 0.10 20.39 -21.39
C GLU A 104 0.29 18.90 -21.68
N ARG A 105 1.53 18.47 -21.97
CA ARG A 105 1.83 17.04 -22.19
C ARG A 105 1.61 16.19 -20.95
N ILE A 106 1.95 16.72 -19.77
CA ILE A 106 1.71 16.03 -18.50
C ILE A 106 0.20 15.95 -18.24
N ASN A 107 -0.55 17.01 -18.52
CA ASN A 107 -1.99 17.07 -18.30
C ASN A 107 -2.74 16.13 -19.26
N GLU A 108 -2.32 16.02 -20.52
CA GLU A 108 -2.84 14.99 -21.45
C GLU A 108 -2.57 13.57 -20.96
N LYS A 109 -1.33 13.29 -20.52
CA LYS A 109 -0.95 11.99 -19.96
C LYS A 109 -1.76 11.65 -18.71
N LEU A 110 -2.00 12.63 -17.84
CA LEU A 110 -2.80 12.47 -16.64
C LEU A 110 -4.27 12.19 -16.98
N ARG A 111 -4.84 12.94 -17.92
CA ARG A 111 -6.20 12.74 -18.41
C ARG A 111 -6.40 11.34 -19.00
N ASP A 112 -5.44 10.87 -19.78
CA ASP A 112 -5.49 9.52 -20.35
C ASP A 112 -5.33 8.44 -19.28
N CYS A 113 -4.49 8.68 -18.28
CA CYS A 113 -4.32 7.77 -17.15
C CYS A 113 -5.62 7.66 -16.32
N VAL A 114 -6.28 8.80 -16.04
CA VAL A 114 -7.58 8.83 -15.34
C VAL A 114 -8.67 8.12 -16.15
N LYS A 115 -8.75 8.36 -17.46
CA LYS A 115 -9.70 7.65 -18.34
C LYS A 115 -9.46 6.15 -18.33
N HIS A 116 -8.20 5.72 -18.40
CA HIS A 116 -7.85 4.32 -18.33
C HIS A 116 -8.21 3.71 -16.97
N HIS A 117 -8.00 4.45 -15.88
CA HIS A 117 -8.31 3.96 -14.55
C HIS A 117 -9.82 3.81 -14.33
N ILE A 118 -10.62 4.75 -14.84
CA ILE A 118 -12.09 4.67 -14.84
C ILE A 118 -12.56 3.44 -15.64
N ALA A 119 -11.99 3.21 -16.83
CA ALA A 119 -12.34 2.06 -17.68
C ALA A 119 -11.93 0.69 -17.11
N ILE A 120 -11.05 0.65 -16.10
CA ILE A 120 -10.69 -0.58 -15.37
C ILE A 120 -11.63 -0.81 -14.18
N ILE A 121 -12.21 0.26 -13.62
CA ILE A 121 -13.09 0.23 -12.46
C ILE A 121 -14.53 -0.13 -12.86
N GLU A 122 -14.93 0.20 -14.09
CA GLU A 122 -16.21 -0.15 -14.72
C GLU A 122 -16.18 -1.56 -15.34
#